data_AF-A0A7H0Y1Y3-F1
#
_entry.id   AF-A0A7H0Y1Y3-F1
#
_cell.length_a   1.000
_cell.length_b   1.000
_cell.length_c   1.000
_cell.angle_alpha   90.00
_cell.angle_beta   90.00
_cell.angle_gamma   90.00
#
_symmetry.space_group_name_H-M   'P 1'
#
loop_
_entity.id
_entity.type
_entity.pdbx_description
1 polymer ?
#
loop_
_entity_poly.entity_id
_entity_poly.type
_entity_poly.pdbx_seq_one_letter_code
_entity_poly.pdbx_strand_id
1 'polypeptide(L)' 'MNSDIVLDQELENARKRLYELSEQYGLRHACVLEQSMFLDELINEHNRISQLKKQVVILS' A
#
# COMPACT_ATOMS: atom_id res chain seq x y z
N MET A 1 -15.54 -12.46 1.59
CA MET A 1 -15.67 -11.27 0.71
C MET A 1 -14.29 -10.66 0.56
N ASN A 2 -13.72 -10.79 -0.64
CA ASN A 2 -12.61 -10.07 -1.31
C ASN A 2 -11.83 -8.93 -0.61
N SER A 3 -11.49 -9.09 0.67
CA SER A 3 -10.61 -8.14 1.39
C SER A 3 -9.29 -7.92 0.65
N ASP A 4 -8.79 -8.97 0.01
CA ASP A 4 -7.53 -8.94 -0.74
C ASP A 4 -7.66 -8.08 -2.01
N ILE A 5 -8.78 -8.19 -2.74
CA ILE A 5 -9.04 -7.35 -3.94
C ILE A 5 -9.26 -5.89 -3.58
N VAL A 6 -9.89 -5.61 -2.43
CA VAL A 6 -10.10 -4.22 -1.97
C VAL A 6 -8.76 -3.58 -1.59
N LEU A 7 -7.91 -4.32 -0.85
CA LEU A 7 -6.55 -3.86 -0.50
C LEU A 7 -5.67 -3.66 -1.73
N ASP A 8 -5.69 -4.59 -2.69
CA ASP A 8 -4.93 -4.46 -3.94
C ASP A 8 -5.35 -3.22 -4.74
N GLN A 9 -6.65 -2.94 -4.79
CA GLN A 9 -7.18 -1.77 -5.48
C GLN A 9 -6.79 -0.46 -4.77
N GLU A 10 -6.81 -0.42 -3.45
CA GLU A 10 -6.34 0.73 -2.66
C GLU A 10 -4.85 0.99 -2.87
N LEU A 11 -4.05 -0.07 -2.92
CA LEU A 11 -2.61 0.00 -3.15
C LEU A 11 -2.29 0.53 -4.55
N GLU A 12 -3.01 0.08 -5.56
CA GLU A 12 -2.87 0.59 -6.94
C GLU A 12 -3.31 2.05 -7.07
N ASN A 13 -4.39 2.43 -6.39
CA ASN A 13 -4.85 3.83 -6.37
C ASN A 13 -3.82 4.74 -5.67
N ALA A 14 -3.25 4.30 -4.55
CA ALA A 14 -2.22 5.03 -3.83
C ALA A 14 -0.93 5.18 -4.67
N ARG A 15 -0.55 4.15 -5.44
CA ARG A 15 0.57 4.22 -6.39
C ARG A 15 0.34 5.25 -7.49
N LYS A 16 -0.83 5.24 -8.13
CA LYS A 16 -1.17 6.23 -9.17
C LYS A 16 -1.13 7.65 -8.63
N ARG A 17 -1.69 7.86 -7.44
CA ARG A 17 -1.68 9.18 -6.80
C ARG A 17 -0.26 9.65 -6.46
N LEU A 18 0.62 8.75 -6.01
CA LEU A 18 2.02 9.08 -5.77
C LEU A 18 2.73 9.48 -7.08
N TYR A 19 2.47 8.76 -8.17
CA TYR A 19 3.03 9.07 -9.49
C TYR A 19 2.57 10.45 -9.97
N GLU A 20 1.26 10.73 -9.93
CA GLU A 20 0.68 12.04 -10.29
C GLU A 20 1.29 13.19 -9.47
N LEU A 21 1.38 13.03 -8.15
CA LEU A 21 1.99 14.04 -7.27
C LEU A 21 3.48 14.22 -7.57
N SER A 22 4.19 13.15 -7.90
CA SER A 22 5.62 13.21 -8.22
C SER A 22 5.88 13.92 -9.54
N GLU A 23 5.01 13.75 -10.55
CA GLU A 23 5.08 14.48 -11.82
C GLU A 23 4.71 15.96 -11.63
N GLN A 24 3.72 16.25 -10.78
CA GLN A 24 3.23 17.62 -10.60
C GLN A 24 4.15 18.49 -9.73
N TYR A 25 4.68 17.94 -8.64
CA TYR A 25 5.40 18.72 -7.62
C TYR A 25 6.86 18.31 -7.44
N GLY A 26 7.27 17.17 -8.01
CA GLY A 26 8.60 16.59 -7.83
C GLY A 26 8.75 15.79 -6.53
N LEU A 27 9.75 14.88 -6.53
CA LEU A 27 9.96 13.88 -5.47
C LEU A 27 10.26 14.45 -4.07
N ARG A 28 10.65 15.73 -3.97
CA ARG A 28 11.01 16.38 -2.69
C ARG A 28 9.84 17.16 -2.07
N HIS A 29 8.68 17.20 -2.72
CA HIS A 29 7.53 17.91 -2.18
C HIS A 29 6.92 17.17 -1.00
N ALA A 30 6.52 17.89 0.05
CA ALA A 30 5.98 17.30 1.27
C ALA A 30 4.80 16.36 1.00
N CYS A 31 3.89 16.72 0.08
CA CYS A 31 2.76 15.86 -0.29
C CYS A 31 3.18 14.54 -0.96
N VAL A 32 4.29 14.52 -1.71
CA VAL A 32 4.81 13.29 -2.33
C VAL A 32 5.41 12.39 -1.26
N LEU A 33 6.14 12.97 -0.31
CA LEU A 33 6.71 12.23 0.81
C LEU A 33 5.62 11.64 1.72
N GLU A 34 4.60 12.42 2.05
CA GLU A 34 3.45 11.98 2.84
C GLU A 34 2.68 10.86 2.14
N GLN A 35 2.41 11.00 0.83
CA GLN A 35 1.77 9.96 0.05
C GLN A 35 2.62 8.69 -0.06
N SER A 36 3.95 8.82 -0.12
CA SER A 36 4.88 7.68 -0.11
C SER A 36 4.83 6.93 1.21
N MET A 37 4.84 7.66 2.34
CA MET A 37 4.72 7.06 3.66
C MET A 37 3.40 6.31 3.82
N PHE A 38 2.30 6.89 3.35
CA PHE A 38 1.00 6.24 3.36
C PHE A 38 0.98 4.96 2.51
N LEU A 39 1.61 4.97 1.33
CA LEU A 39 1.73 3.80 0.49
C LEU A 39 2.56 2.69 1.15
N ASP A 40 3.65 3.05 1.83
CA ASP A 40 4.50 2.10 2.57
C ASP A 40 3.75 1.44 3.74
N GLU A 41 2.93 2.21 4.46
CA GLU A 41 2.06 1.68 5.52
C GLU A 41 1.02 0.70 4.97
N LEU A 42 0.37 1.04 3.85
CA LEU A 42 -0.58 0.17 3.14
C LEU A 42 0.08 -1.15 2.70
N ILE A 43 1.28 -1.08 2.13
CA ILE A 43 2.05 -2.27 1.72
C ILE A 43 2.40 -3.13 2.94
N ASN A 44 2.83 -2.51 4.04
CA ASN A 44 3.14 -3.23 5.27
C ASN A 44 1.91 -3.91 5.88
N GLU A 45 0.75 -3.28 5.85
CA GLU A 45 -0.50 -3.87 6.34
C GLU A 45 -0.94 -5.05 5.46
N HIS A 46 -0.88 -4.88 4.13
CA HIS A 46 -1.15 -5.97 3.20
C HIS A 46 -0.20 -7.16 3.43
N ASN A 47 1.10 -6.89 3.61
CA ASN A 47 2.10 -7.92 3.91
C ASN A 47 1.84 -8.60 5.26
N ARG A 48 1.44 -7.85 6.29
CA ARG A 48 1.11 -8.39 7.63
C ARG A 48 -0.11 -9.32 7.56
N ILE A 49 -1.16 -8.93 6.86
CA ILE A 49 -2.35 -9.77 6.65
C ILE A 49 -1.97 -11.05 5.90
N SER A 50 -1.15 -10.94 4.87
CA SER A 50 -0.66 -12.10 4.10
C SER A 50 0.22 -13.04 4.94
N GLN A 51 1.09 -12.49 5.81
CA GLN A 51 1.92 -13.27 6.73
C GLN A 51 1.08 -13.97 7.82
N LEU A 52 0.07 -13.30 8.37
CA LEU A 52 -0.87 -13.90 9.34
C LEU A 52 -1.63 -15.08 8.71
N LYS A 53 -2.07 -14.96 7.45
CA LYS A 53 -2.67 -16.06 6.69
C LYS A 53 -1.72 -17.24 6.50
N LYS A 54 -0.41 -16.99 6.31
CA LYS A 54 0.62 -18.05 6.22
C LYS A 54 0.86 -18.78 7.54
N GLN A 55 0.79 -18.09 8.69
CA GLN A 55 1.02 -18.73 9.99
C GLN A 55 -0.12 -19.65 10.41
N VAL A 56 -1.38 -19.33 10.06
CA VAL A 56 -2.54 -20.19 10.35
C VAL A 56 -2.44 -21.55 9.64
N VAL A 57 -1.82 -21.60 8.46
CA VAL A 57 -1.66 -22.84 7.66
C VAL A 57 -0.54 -23.75 8.19
N ILE A 58 0.43 -23.23 8.95
CA ILE A 58 1.54 -24.04 9.50
C ILE A 58 1.16 -24.68 10.85
N LEU A 59 0.10 -24.20 11.51
CA LEU A 59 -0.37 -24.70 12.81
C LEU A 59 -1.65 -25.57 12.73
N SER A 60 -2.09 -25.92 11.52
CA SER A 60 -3.27 -26.77 11.25
C SER A 60 -2.86 -28.08 10.59
#